data_AF-A0A1X1ZL61-F1
#
_entry.id   AF-A0A1X1ZL61-F1
#
_cell.length_a   1.000
_cell.length_b   1.000
_cell.length_c   1.000
_cell.angle_alpha   90.00
_cell.angle_beta   90.00
_cell.angle_gamma   90.00
#
_symmetry.space_group_name_H-M   'P 1'
#
loop_
_entity.id
_entity.type
_entity.pdbx_description
1 polymer ?
#
loop_
_entity_poly.entity_id
_entity_poly.type
_entity_poly.pdbx_seq_one_letter_code
_entity_poly.pdbx_strand_id
1 'polypeptide(L)'
;MKRSQLLDRFSADAAADLVYGEPHQTADGATVITAARVTASGPDGSTVSATPLGVMVIRGDQAKWVAAVDANRIALVGVLTGLLSAVIASLAVLRRPPWPDLRGTGNSCGTS
;
A
#
# COMPACT_ATOMS: atom_id res chain seq x y z
N MET A 1 -13.31 -14.25 17.29
CA MET A 1 -12.92 -14.28 15.85
C MET A 1 -11.43 -14.57 15.74
N LYS A 2 -11.08 -15.56 14.90
CA LYS A 2 -9.85 -16.36 14.99
C LYS A 2 -8.66 -15.70 14.28
N ARG A 3 -7.62 -15.32 15.03
CA ARG A 3 -6.31 -14.93 14.46
C ARG A 3 -5.71 -16.04 13.58
N SER A 4 -5.99 -17.29 13.91
CA SER A 4 -5.57 -18.46 13.11
C SER A 4 -6.16 -18.45 11.70
N GLN A 5 -7.39 -17.93 11.49
CA GLN A 5 -7.96 -17.82 10.14
C GLN A 5 -7.29 -16.74 9.30
N LEU A 6 -6.72 -15.70 9.92
CA LEU A 6 -5.94 -14.69 9.22
C LEU A 6 -4.56 -15.26 8.83
N LEU A 7 -3.92 -15.97 9.75
CA LEU A 7 -2.64 -16.64 9.50
C LEU A 7 -2.78 -17.75 8.46
N ASP A 8 -3.86 -18.54 8.49
CA ASP A 8 -4.15 -19.54 7.46
C ASP A 8 -4.38 -18.90 6.08
N ARG A 9 -5.00 -17.73 6.02
CA ARG A 9 -5.13 -16.98 4.76
C ARG A 9 -3.79 -16.47 4.25
N PHE A 10 -2.93 -15.94 5.12
CA PHE A 10 -1.57 -15.55 4.74
C PHE A 10 -0.70 -16.75 4.38
N SER A 11 -0.91 -17.91 5.01
CA SER A 11 -0.19 -19.16 4.73
C SER A 11 -0.66 -19.79 3.41
N ALA A 12 -1.97 -19.74 3.11
CA ALA A 12 -2.51 -20.12 1.81
C ALA A 12 -2.02 -19.17 0.70
N ASP A 13 -1.84 -17.89 1.02
CA ASP A 13 -1.17 -16.93 0.14
C ASP A 13 0.32 -17.30 -0.01
N ALA A 14 1.00 -17.75 1.04
CA ALA A 14 2.37 -18.27 0.99
C ALA A 14 2.50 -19.62 0.25
N ALA A 15 1.40 -20.34 0.03
CA ALA A 15 1.34 -21.53 -0.84
C ALA A 15 1.29 -21.17 -2.34
N ALA A 16 1.50 -19.90 -2.69
CA ALA A 16 1.71 -19.48 -4.06
C ALA A 16 3.11 -19.87 -4.53
N ASP A 17 3.20 -20.54 -5.68
CA ASP A 17 4.48 -20.90 -6.26
C ASP A 17 5.10 -19.66 -6.93
N LEU A 18 6.38 -19.41 -6.65
CA LEU A 18 7.12 -18.30 -7.23
C LEU A 18 7.76 -18.78 -8.53
N VAL A 19 7.23 -18.30 -9.65
CA VAL A 19 7.68 -18.70 -10.99
C VAL A 19 8.61 -17.63 -11.55
N TYR A 20 9.82 -18.04 -11.92
CA TYR A 20 10.76 -17.23 -12.66
C TYR A 20 10.64 -17.55 -14.15
N GLY A 21 10.53 -16.52 -14.99
CA GLY A 21 10.57 -16.67 -16.43
C GLY A 21 11.99 -16.96 -16.93
N GLU A 22 12.07 -17.39 -18.20
CA GLU A 22 13.35 -17.62 -18.85
C GLU A 22 14.17 -16.31 -18.90
N PRO A 23 15.47 -16.33 -18.55
CA PRO A 23 16.32 -15.16 -18.65
C PRO A 23 16.44 -14.71 -20.11
N HIS A 24 15.95 -13.52 -20.42
CA HIS A 24 16.06 -12.93 -21.75
C HIS A 24 17.20 -11.92 -21.79
N GLN A 25 18.14 -12.11 -22.73
CA GLN A 25 19.21 -11.17 -23.01
C GLN A 25 18.70 -10.06 -23.93
N THR A 26 18.86 -8.81 -23.53
CA THR A 26 18.60 -7.64 -24.35
C THR A 26 19.84 -7.35 -25.21
N ALA A 27 19.67 -6.75 -26.40
CA ALA A 27 20.78 -6.38 -27.29
C ALA A 27 21.89 -5.54 -26.61
N ASP A 28 21.52 -4.81 -25.55
CA ASP A 28 22.42 -4.00 -24.73
C ASP A 28 23.24 -4.79 -23.70
N GLY A 29 23.16 -6.14 -23.68
CA GLY A 29 23.85 -7.00 -22.71
C GLY A 29 23.21 -7.04 -21.32
N ALA A 30 21.93 -6.70 -21.22
CA ALA A 30 21.16 -6.80 -19.97
C ALA A 30 20.35 -8.11 -19.94
N THR A 31 20.52 -8.89 -18.89
CA THR A 31 19.72 -10.10 -18.59
C THR A 31 18.47 -9.70 -17.83
N VAL A 32 17.30 -10.03 -18.38
CA VAL A 32 15.99 -9.70 -17.83
C VAL A 32 15.33 -11.00 -17.38
N ILE A 33 15.01 -11.12 -16.08
CA ILE A 33 14.34 -12.28 -15.48
C ILE A 33 13.01 -11.81 -14.93
N THR A 34 11.90 -12.29 -15.50
CA THR A 34 10.56 -11.96 -15.01
C THR A 34 10.21 -12.84 -13.81
N ALA A 35 9.44 -12.30 -12.87
CA ALA A 35 8.97 -13.03 -11.70
C ALA A 35 7.46 -12.86 -11.56
N ALA A 36 6.76 -13.98 -11.43
CA ALA A 36 5.32 -14.03 -11.24
C ALA A 36 4.99 -14.94 -10.07
N ARG A 37 3.92 -14.58 -9.36
CA ARG A 37 3.35 -15.38 -8.29
C ARG A 37 2.14 -16.11 -8.83
N VAL A 38 2.15 -17.44 -8.72
CA VAL A 38 1.02 -18.26 -9.15
C VAL A 38 0.26 -18.70 -7.91
N THR A 39 -0.97 -18.21 -7.78
CA THR A 39 -1.89 -18.60 -6.72
C THR A 39 -2.97 -19.50 -7.32
N ALA A 40 -3.12 -20.71 -6.78
CA ALA A 40 -4.29 -21.54 -7.00
C ALA A 40 -5.32 -21.25 -5.90
N SER A 41 -6.58 -21.09 -6.27
CA SER A 41 -7.69 -20.79 -5.38
C SER A 41 -8.94 -21.56 -5.80
N GLY A 42 -9.86 -21.75 -4.86
CA GLY A 42 -11.08 -22.54 -5.03
C GLY A 42 -10.99 -23.93 -4.37
N PRO A 43 -12.13 -24.63 -4.21
CA PRO A 43 -12.21 -25.90 -3.45
C PRO A 43 -11.25 -26.99 -3.97
N ASP A 44 -11.02 -27.00 -5.29
CA ASP A 44 -10.18 -28.00 -5.98
C ASP A 44 -9.00 -27.34 -6.72
N GLY A 45 -8.66 -26.08 -6.40
CA GLY A 45 -7.61 -25.34 -7.11
C GLY A 45 -7.96 -24.94 -8.55
N SER A 46 -9.23 -24.97 -8.95
CA SER A 46 -9.65 -24.72 -10.35
C SER A 46 -9.43 -23.29 -10.83
N THR A 47 -9.27 -22.32 -9.92
CA THR A 47 -8.96 -20.94 -10.27
C THR A 47 -7.47 -20.69 -10.06
N VAL A 48 -6.72 -20.71 -11.16
CA VAL A 48 -5.30 -20.36 -11.16
C VAL A 48 -5.16 -18.90 -11.60
N SER A 49 -4.56 -18.08 -10.76
CA SER A 49 -4.24 -16.67 -11.07
C SER A 49 -2.74 -16.47 -11.01
N ALA A 50 -2.18 -15.89 -12.08
CA ALA A 50 -0.79 -15.48 -12.14
C ALA A 50 -0.72 -13.96 -11.95
N THR A 51 -0.11 -13.52 -10.85
CA THR A 51 0.12 -12.10 -10.56
C THR A 51 1.57 -11.76 -10.84
N PRO A 52 1.88 -10.86 -11.80
CA PRO A 52 3.26 -10.43 -12.03
C PRO A 52 3.78 -9.68 -10.80
N LEU A 53 4.95 -10.08 -10.28
CA LEU A 53 5.58 -9.42 -9.14
C LEU A 53 6.57 -8.35 -9.58
N GLY A 54 7.27 -8.60 -10.68
CA GLY A 54 8.29 -7.68 -11.18
C GLY A 54 9.27 -8.36 -12.12
N VAL A 55 10.34 -7.63 -12.40
CA VAL A 55 11.41 -8.02 -13.31
C VAL A 55 12.74 -7.68 -12.67
N MET A 56 13.65 -8.65 -12.62
CA MET A 56 15.05 -8.45 -12.26
C MET A 56 15.85 -8.16 -13.53
N VAL A 57 16.59 -7.06 -13.53
CA VAL A 57 17.46 -6.66 -14.64
C VAL A 57 18.90 -6.70 -14.14
N ILE A 58 19.71 -7.59 -14.72
CA ILE A 58 21.13 -7.73 -14.42
C ILE A 58 21.91 -7.19 -15.62
N ARG A 59 22.77 -6.19 -15.41
CA ARG A 59 23.65 -5.61 -16.44
C ARG A 59 25.07 -5.55 -15.88
N GLY A 60 25.95 -6.42 -16.37
CA GLY A 60 27.29 -6.57 -15.83
C GLY A 60 27.25 -6.93 -14.34
N ASP A 61 27.85 -6.10 -13.49
CA ASP A 61 27.89 -6.27 -12.03
C ASP A 61 26.66 -5.64 -11.32
N GLN A 62 25.77 -4.95 -12.04
CA GLN A 62 24.62 -4.27 -11.46
C GLN A 62 23.34 -5.10 -11.62
N ALA A 63 22.75 -5.51 -10.50
CA ALA A 63 21.41 -6.10 -10.45
C ALA A 63 20.40 -5.07 -9.94
N LYS A 64 19.32 -4.85 -10.69
CA LYS A 64 18.22 -3.95 -10.34
C LYS A 64 16.89 -4.68 -10.39
N TRP A 65 16.15 -4.64 -9.29
CA TRP A 65 14.78 -5.11 -9.22
C TRP A 65 13.80 -4.00 -9.63
N VAL A 66 12.85 -4.32 -10.49
CA VAL A 66 11.74 -3.45 -10.91
C VAL A 66 10.43 -4.16 -10.57
N ALA A 67 9.77 -3.73 -9.50
CA ALA A 67 8.48 -4.28 -9.12
C ALA A 67 7.39 -3.93 -10.15
N ALA A 68 6.45 -4.84 -10.39
CA ALA A 68 5.26 -4.59 -11.19
C ALA A 68 4.20 -3.75 -10.45
N VAL A 69 4.50 -3.29 -9.23
CA VAL A 69 3.65 -2.39 -8.47
C VAL A 69 3.59 -1.04 -9.18
N ASP A 70 2.37 -0.64 -9.54
CA ASP A 70 2.08 0.65 -10.15
C ASP A 70 2.32 1.78 -9.14
N ALA A 71 3.31 2.63 -9.41
CA ALA A 71 3.61 3.81 -8.60
C ALA A 71 2.40 4.77 -8.51
N ASN A 72 1.53 4.78 -9.52
CA ASN A 72 0.29 5.55 -9.50
C ASN A 72 -0.68 5.04 -8.42
N ARG A 73 -0.72 3.72 -8.16
CA ARG A 73 -1.51 3.18 -7.04
C ARG A 73 -0.98 3.64 -5.69
N ILE A 74 0.35 3.65 -5.50
CA ILE A 74 0.96 4.14 -4.26
C ILE A 74 0.66 5.63 -4.07
N ALA A 75 0.84 6.42 -5.14
CA ALA A 75 0.53 7.84 -5.12
C ALA A 75 -0.94 8.08 -4.78
N LEU A 76 -1.85 7.33 -5.40
CA LEU A 76 -3.28 7.43 -5.15
C LEU A 76 -3.65 7.08 -3.70
N VAL A 77 -3.07 6.04 -3.12
CA VAL A 77 -3.28 5.69 -1.70
C VAL A 77 -2.79 6.83 -0.79
N GLY A 78 -1.63 7.41 -1.09
CA GLY A 78 -1.10 8.55 -0.33
C GLY A 78 -2.01 9.77 -0.41
N VAL A 79 -2.45 10.12 -1.63
CA VAL A 79 -3.37 11.25 -1.86
C VAL A 79 -4.71 11.03 -1.17
N LEU A 80 -5.32 9.84 -1.30
CA LEU A 80 -6.58 9.52 -0.65
C LEU A 80 -6.48 9.59 0.87
N THR A 81 -5.38 9.06 1.43
CA THR A 81 -5.14 9.10 2.88
C THR A 81 -4.97 10.55 3.35
N GLY A 82 -4.16 11.34 2.65
CA GLY A 82 -3.97 12.77 2.95
C GLY A 82 -5.27 13.57 2.85
N LEU A 83 -6.08 13.30 1.82
CA LEU A 83 -7.38 13.94 1.64
C LEU A 83 -8.35 13.57 2.78
N LEU A 84 -8.43 12.29 3.16
CA LEU A 84 -9.24 11.86 4.31
C LEU A 84 -8.80 12.55 5.60
N SER A 85 -7.50 12.58 5.87
CA SER A 85 -6.95 13.28 7.03
C SER A 85 -7.29 14.77 7.03
N ALA A 86 -7.18 15.44 5.88
CA ALA A 86 -7.51 16.85 5.74
C ALA A 86 -9.02 17.12 5.97
N VAL A 87 -9.90 16.25 5.44
CA VAL A 87 -11.35 16.34 5.65
C VAL A 87 -11.68 16.15 7.13
N ILE A 88 -11.11 15.14 7.79
CA ILE A 88 -11.33 14.88 9.21
C ILE A 88 -10.81 16.04 10.06
N ALA A 89 -9.61 16.54 9.77
CA ALA A 89 -9.04 17.69 10.47
C ALA A 89 -9.92 18.95 10.29
N SER A 90 -10.37 19.21 9.07
CA SER A 90 -11.28 20.32 8.76
C SER A 90 -12.59 20.16 9.53
N LEU A 91 -13.21 18.98 9.51
CA LEU A 91 -14.41 18.68 10.29
C LEU A 91 -14.18 18.80 11.79
N ALA A 92 -13.02 18.40 12.30
CA ALA A 92 -12.66 18.51 13.70
C ALA A 92 -12.54 19.98 14.11
N VAL A 93 -11.90 20.81 13.29
CA VAL A 93 -11.83 22.27 13.48
C VAL A 93 -13.22 22.90 13.40
N LEU A 94 -14.07 22.47 12.46
CA LEU A 94 -15.45 22.98 12.36
C LEU A 94 -16.34 22.54 13.54
N ARG A 95 -16.19 21.31 14.04
CA ARG A 95 -17.04 20.73 15.10
C ARG A 95 -16.57 21.07 16.51
N ARG A 96 -15.26 21.23 16.71
CA ARG A 96 -14.65 21.67 17.96
C ARG A 96 -13.77 22.86 17.63
N PRO A 97 -14.39 24.00 17.32
CA PRO A 97 -13.63 25.18 17.06
C PRO A 97 -12.64 25.43 18.19
N PRO A 98 -11.34 25.56 17.89
CA PRO A 98 -10.32 25.80 18.91
C PRO A 98 -10.35 27.25 19.40
N TRP A 99 -11.43 28.00 19.18
CA TRP A 99 -11.50 29.36 19.68
C TRP A 99 -11.36 29.28 21.20
N PRO A 100 -10.36 29.97 21.77
CA PRO A 100 -10.32 30.22 23.21
C PRO A 100 -11.69 30.77 23.61
N ASP A 101 -12.28 30.18 24.64
CA ASP A 101 -13.57 30.61 25.18
C ASP A 101 -13.47 32.11 25.49
N LEU A 102 -14.14 32.96 24.70
CA LEU A 102 -14.14 34.43 24.85
C LEU A 102 -14.89 34.89 26.11
N ARG A 103 -15.11 33.98 27.08
CA ARG A 103 -15.82 34.22 28.33
C ARG A 103 -14.90 34.57 29.51
N GLY A 104 -13.62 34.85 29.24
CA GLY A 104 -12.68 35.34 30.25
C GLY A 104 -12.33 36.83 30.04
N THR A 105 -12.46 37.63 31.09
CA THR A 105 -12.04 39.05 31.23
C THR A 105 -12.92 40.13 30.58
N GLY A 106 -14.20 40.10 30.92
CA GLY A 106 -14.95 41.36 31.13
C GLY A 106 -14.49 41.98 32.46
N ASN A 107 -13.59 42.95 32.38
CA ASN A 107 -13.08 43.69 33.52
C ASN A 107 -14.17 44.63 34.07
N SER A 108 -14.20 44.75 35.41
CA SER A 108 -14.56 45.94 36.20
C SER A 108 -15.87 46.70 35.86
N CYS A 109 -16.81 46.73 36.79
CA CYS A 109 -17.33 48.00 37.32
C CYS A 109 -18.10 47.74 38.62
N GLY A 110 -17.78 48.51 39.67
CA GLY A 110 -18.38 48.36 40.99
C GLY A 110 -19.86 48.69 41.02
N THR A 111 -20.52 48.15 42.03
CA THR A 111 -21.68 48.79 42.65
C THR A 111 -21.55 48.62 44.15
N SER A 112 -21.46 49.80 44.78
CA SER A 112 -21.64 50.10 46.19
C SER A 112 -22.90 49.48 46.79
#